data_AF-A0A3M2FNB4-F1
#
_entry.id   AF-A0A3M2FNB4-F1
#
_cell.length_a   1.000
_cell.length_b   1.000
_cell.length_c   1.000
_cell.angle_alpha   90.00
_cell.angle_beta   90.00
_cell.angle_gamma   90.00
#
_symmetry.space_group_name_H-M   'P 1'
#
loop_
_entity.id
_entity.type
_entity.pdbx_description
1 polymer ?
#
loop_
_entity_poly.entity_id
_entity_poly.type
_entity_poly.pdbx_seq_one_letter_code
_entity_poly.pdbx_strand_id
1 'polypeptide(L)'
;MENSLSDVFDDIILGRGVKRSVHDLIWRGRNRTALFAERLQAHGFMPIALKDAEVPPGIRIPGFLLEETGTAWFGYLFREFFTETRQRKIWGSVKRNEKGDWALILPGNSQHVVYLNTRQQQEIDIYHLTGM
;
A
#
# COMPACT_ATOMS: atom_id res chain seq x y z
N MET A 1 -18.11 -11.54 21.30
CA MET A 1 -17.07 -12.22 20.47
C MET A 1 -16.91 -11.49 19.13
N GLU A 2 -16.63 -10.18 19.16
CA GLU A 2 -16.26 -9.39 17.96
C GLU A 2 -14.80 -8.89 18.03
N ASN A 3 -14.17 -8.93 19.21
CA ASN A 3 -12.79 -8.48 19.43
C ASN A 3 -11.74 -9.25 18.61
N SER A 4 -11.98 -10.49 18.17
CA SER A 4 -10.94 -11.27 17.50
C SER A 4 -10.63 -10.85 16.05
N LEU A 5 -11.60 -10.28 15.32
CA LEU A 5 -11.38 -9.94 13.90
C LEU A 5 -10.62 -8.62 13.75
N SER A 6 -10.94 -7.64 14.60
CA SER A 6 -10.19 -6.39 14.66
C SER A 6 -8.72 -6.61 15.02
N ASP A 7 -8.44 -7.53 15.96
CA ASP A 7 -7.07 -7.91 16.30
C ASP A 7 -6.31 -8.52 15.11
N VAL A 8 -6.97 -9.40 14.35
CA VAL A 8 -6.38 -9.96 13.11
C VAL A 8 -6.12 -8.87 12.07
N PHE A 9 -7.02 -7.90 11.93
CA PHE A 9 -6.80 -6.78 11.02
C PHE A 9 -5.64 -5.90 11.48
N ASP A 10 -5.53 -5.63 12.77
CA ASP A 10 -4.39 -4.89 13.33
C ASP A 10 -3.08 -5.62 13.07
N ASP A 11 -3.06 -6.96 13.22
CA ASP A 11 -1.89 -7.79 12.94
C ASP A 11 -1.52 -7.76 11.46
N ILE A 12 -2.49 -7.79 10.54
CA ILE A 12 -2.25 -7.58 9.11
C ILE A 12 -1.68 -6.17 8.87
N ILE A 13 -2.31 -5.13 9.38
CA ILE A 13 -1.93 -3.72 9.14
C ILE A 13 -0.52 -3.43 9.65
N LEU A 14 -0.20 -3.93 10.84
CA LEU A 14 1.08 -3.73 11.51
C LEU A 14 2.14 -4.76 11.08
N GLY A 15 1.75 -5.82 10.36
CA GLY A 15 2.64 -6.89 9.94
C GLY A 15 3.12 -7.79 11.09
N ARG A 16 2.30 -7.98 12.13
CA ARG A 16 2.61 -8.82 13.29
C ARG A 16 2.17 -10.25 13.01
N GLY A 17 3.12 -11.18 12.87
CA GLY A 17 2.81 -12.61 12.62
C GLY A 17 2.18 -12.91 11.26
N VAL A 18 1.82 -11.89 10.47
CA VAL A 18 1.24 -12.01 9.13
C VAL A 18 2.01 -11.12 8.16
N LYS A 19 2.40 -11.68 7.00
CA LYS A 19 3.06 -10.91 5.94
C LYS A 19 2.06 -9.96 5.29
N ARG A 20 2.37 -8.65 5.32
CA ARG A 20 1.66 -7.64 4.54
C ARG A 20 1.79 -7.94 3.06
N SER A 21 0.68 -8.28 2.42
CA SER A 21 0.64 -8.59 1.00
C SER A 21 -0.77 -8.35 0.44
N VAL A 22 -1.43 -9.37 -0.10
CA VAL A 22 -2.81 -9.29 -0.58
C VAL A 22 -3.66 -10.13 0.33
N HIS A 23 -4.75 -9.55 0.82
CA HIS A 23 -5.64 -10.19 1.78
C HIS A 23 -7.08 -10.11 1.29
N ASP A 24 -7.77 -11.25 1.35
CA ASP A 24 -9.21 -11.31 1.17
C ASP A 24 -9.91 -10.82 2.46
N LEU A 25 -10.82 -9.88 2.32
CA LEU A 25 -11.63 -9.28 3.38
C LEU A 25 -13.06 -9.84 3.39
N ILE A 26 -13.37 -10.82 2.53
CA ILE A 26 -14.60 -11.59 2.62
C ILE A 26 -14.45 -12.62 3.75
N TRP A 27 -15.13 -12.36 4.86
CA TRP A 27 -15.13 -13.28 6.00
C TRP A 27 -16.53 -13.76 6.31
N ARG A 28 -16.71 -15.09 6.26
CA ARG A 28 -18.01 -15.76 6.44
C ARG A 28 -19.10 -15.19 5.51
N GLY A 29 -18.73 -15.00 4.24
CA GLY A 29 -19.62 -14.48 3.19
C GLY A 29 -19.95 -12.98 3.31
N ARG A 30 -19.31 -12.25 4.21
CA ARG A 30 -19.52 -10.80 4.40
C ARG A 30 -18.27 -10.02 4.04
N ASN A 31 -18.46 -8.97 3.25
CA ASN A 31 -17.40 -8.02 2.94
C ASN A 31 -17.07 -7.16 4.18
N ARG A 32 -15.80 -7.18 4.60
CA ARG A 32 -15.30 -6.44 5.77
C ARG A 32 -14.40 -5.26 5.41
N THR A 33 -14.41 -4.80 4.16
CA THR A 33 -13.61 -3.66 3.69
C THR A 33 -13.80 -2.41 4.55
N ALA A 34 -15.05 -2.07 4.91
CA ALA A 34 -15.32 -0.90 5.75
C ALA A 34 -14.66 -1.01 7.13
N LEU A 35 -14.78 -2.15 7.80
CA LEU A 35 -14.14 -2.40 9.09
C LEU A 35 -12.60 -2.34 8.96
N PHE A 36 -12.04 -2.91 7.89
CA PHE A 36 -10.60 -2.84 7.65
C PHE A 36 -10.13 -1.39 7.42
N ALA A 37 -10.91 -0.57 6.70
CA ALA A 37 -10.64 0.85 6.51
C ALA A 37 -10.68 1.65 7.82
N GLU A 38 -11.61 1.35 8.72
CA GLU A 38 -11.67 1.95 10.06
C GLU A 38 -10.41 1.60 10.87
N ARG A 39 -9.98 0.32 10.84
CA ARG A 39 -8.74 -0.10 11.52
C ARG A 39 -7.51 0.57 10.93
N LEU A 40 -7.43 0.69 9.60
CA LEU A 40 -6.34 1.41 8.93
C LEU A 40 -6.19 2.83 9.46
N GLN A 41 -7.29 3.57 9.53
CA GLN A 41 -7.30 4.94 10.05
C GLN A 41 -6.87 4.99 11.52
N ALA A 42 -7.31 4.03 12.35
CA ALA A 42 -6.88 3.92 13.74
C ALA A 42 -5.35 3.73 13.88
N HIS A 43 -4.69 3.14 12.87
CA HIS A 43 -3.23 2.97 12.79
C HIS A 43 -2.52 4.05 11.96
N GLY A 44 -3.21 5.15 11.65
CA GLY A 44 -2.64 6.31 10.97
C GLY A 44 -2.51 6.16 9.44
N PHE A 45 -3.15 5.17 8.84
CA PHE A 45 -3.30 5.08 7.40
C PHE A 45 -4.50 5.91 6.95
N MET A 46 -4.24 7.05 6.31
CA MET A 46 -5.29 7.98 5.90
C MET A 46 -5.65 7.77 4.42
N PRO A 47 -6.94 7.84 4.05
CA PRO A 47 -7.36 7.77 2.65
C PRO A 47 -6.89 9.01 1.90
N ILE A 48 -6.10 8.81 0.85
CA ILE A 48 -5.56 9.89 0.00
C ILE A 48 -5.65 9.43 -1.46
N ALA A 49 -6.17 10.29 -2.35
CA ALA A 49 -6.11 10.03 -3.78
C ALA A 49 -4.66 10.11 -4.26
N LEU A 50 -4.21 9.16 -5.09
CA LEU A 50 -2.80 9.10 -5.51
C LEU A 50 -2.30 10.38 -6.18
N LYS A 51 -3.15 11.05 -6.96
CA LYS A 51 -2.86 12.37 -7.55
C LYS A 51 -2.43 13.41 -6.51
N ASP A 52 -3.05 13.39 -5.33
CA ASP A 52 -2.90 14.38 -4.26
C ASP A 52 -1.82 13.96 -3.25
N ALA A 53 -1.39 12.69 -3.26
CA ALA A 53 -0.36 12.19 -2.37
C ALA A 53 1.03 12.62 -2.82
N GLU A 54 1.81 13.24 -1.93
CA GLU A 54 3.21 13.59 -2.19
C GLU A 54 4.17 12.52 -1.68
N VAL A 55 5.27 12.33 -2.39
CA VAL A 55 6.38 11.48 -1.97
C VAL A 55 7.70 12.04 -2.50
N PRO A 56 8.70 12.28 -1.63
CA PRO A 56 10.03 12.69 -2.07
C PRO A 56 10.78 11.60 -2.86
N PRO A 57 11.75 11.97 -3.70
CA PRO A 57 12.79 11.06 -4.17
C PRO A 57 13.46 10.29 -3.02
N GLY A 58 13.81 9.03 -3.24
CA GLY A 58 14.47 8.20 -2.22
C GLY A 58 13.58 7.76 -1.06
N ILE A 59 12.27 8.07 -1.09
CA ILE A 59 11.32 7.70 -0.06
C ILE A 59 10.24 6.79 -0.64
N ARG A 60 9.84 5.80 0.16
CA ARG A 60 8.61 5.04 -0.04
C ARG A 60 7.68 5.15 1.16
N ILE A 61 6.38 5.26 0.90
CA ILE A 61 5.34 5.38 1.91
C ILE A 61 4.46 4.14 1.85
N PRO A 62 4.34 3.36 2.94
CA PRO A 62 3.51 2.15 2.95
C PRO A 62 2.03 2.51 2.87
N GLY A 63 1.24 1.66 2.21
CA GLY A 63 -0.20 1.82 2.19
C GLY A 63 -0.96 0.62 1.66
N PHE A 64 -2.27 0.73 1.79
CA PHE A 64 -3.23 -0.27 1.32
C PHE A 64 -4.16 0.34 0.28
N LEU A 65 -4.32 -0.35 -0.85
CA LEU A 65 -5.45 -0.15 -1.75
C LEU A 65 -6.56 -1.11 -1.31
N LEU A 66 -7.76 -0.59 -1.09
CA LEU A 66 -8.93 -1.40 -0.79
C LEU A 66 -9.84 -1.43 -2.00
N GLU A 67 -10.13 -2.62 -2.50
CA GLU A 67 -11.11 -2.82 -3.56
C GLU A 67 -12.51 -3.05 -2.99
N GLU A 68 -13.51 -2.55 -3.71
CA GLU A 68 -14.92 -2.76 -3.37
C GLU A 68 -15.29 -4.25 -3.34
N THR A 69 -14.59 -5.07 -4.13
CA THR A 69 -14.72 -6.53 -4.19
C THR A 69 -14.36 -7.25 -2.90
N GLY A 70 -13.73 -6.56 -1.94
CA GLY A 70 -13.28 -7.16 -0.68
C GLY A 70 -11.80 -7.54 -0.67
N THR A 71 -10.96 -6.98 -1.54
CA THR A 71 -9.52 -7.25 -1.55
C THR A 71 -8.73 -6.08 -0.99
N ALA A 72 -7.81 -6.34 -0.05
CA ALA A 72 -6.80 -5.38 0.40
C ALA A 72 -5.44 -5.70 -0.24
N TRP A 73 -4.87 -4.73 -0.95
CA TRP A 73 -3.53 -4.83 -1.50
C TRP A 73 -2.56 -3.95 -0.72
N PHE A 74 -1.56 -4.54 -0.10
CA PHE A 74 -0.44 -3.80 0.48
C PHE A 74 0.59 -3.43 -0.60
N GLY A 75 1.11 -2.22 -0.49
CA GLY A 75 2.09 -1.67 -1.42
C GLY A 75 2.76 -0.42 -0.88
N TYR A 76 3.46 0.25 -1.77
CA TYR A 76 4.17 1.48 -1.47
C TYR A 76 3.88 2.54 -2.53
N LEU A 77 3.68 3.78 -2.08
CA LEU A 77 3.81 4.97 -2.91
C LEU A 77 5.28 5.40 -2.94
N PHE A 78 5.88 5.54 -4.12
CA PHE A 78 7.27 5.95 -4.28
C PHE A 78 7.49 6.59 -5.64
N ARG A 79 8.71 7.10 -5.86
CA ARG A 79 9.17 7.54 -7.18
C ARG A 79 10.06 6.46 -7.78
N GLU A 80 9.68 5.97 -8.94
CA GLU A 80 10.51 5.08 -9.74
C GLU A 80 11.43 5.92 -10.63
N PHE A 81 12.73 5.58 -10.64
CA PHE A 81 13.77 6.27 -11.38
C PHE A 81 14.16 5.47 -12.61
N PHE A 82 14.19 6.12 -13.77
CA PHE A 82 14.76 5.58 -14.99
C PHE A 82 16.13 6.19 -15.28
N THR A 83 16.30 7.46 -14.91
CA THR A 83 17.55 8.23 -14.90
C THR A 83 17.48 9.22 -13.73
N GLU A 84 18.55 9.97 -13.47
CA GLU A 84 18.57 11.02 -12.44
C GLU A 84 17.46 12.08 -12.64
N THR A 85 17.15 12.40 -13.90
CA THR A 85 16.17 13.44 -14.26
C THR A 85 14.80 12.87 -14.61
N ARG A 86 14.73 11.59 -14.97
CA ARG A 86 13.49 10.93 -15.39
C ARG A 86 12.97 10.00 -14.31
N GLN A 87 11.92 10.45 -13.65
CA GLN A 87 11.24 9.72 -12.58
C GLN A 87 9.72 9.77 -12.74
N ARG A 88 9.02 8.78 -12.17
CA ARG A 88 7.56 8.79 -12.09
C ARG A 88 7.07 8.41 -10.69
N LYS A 89 6.05 9.11 -10.19
CA LYS A 89 5.34 8.73 -8.98
C LYS A 89 4.42 7.56 -9.30
N ILE A 90 4.49 6.48 -8.53
CA ILE A 90 3.62 5.31 -8.66
C ILE A 90 3.27 4.75 -7.29
N TRP A 91 2.16 4.04 -7.23
CA TRP A 91 1.90 3.09 -6.16
C TRP A 91 2.03 1.67 -6.72
N GLY A 92 2.86 0.84 -6.09
CA GLY A 92 3.11 -0.54 -6.49
C GLY A 92 2.83 -1.52 -5.36
N SER A 93 2.10 -2.59 -5.64
CA SER A 93 1.80 -3.63 -4.65
C SER A 93 3.05 -4.47 -4.34
N VAL A 94 3.21 -4.96 -3.12
CA VAL A 94 4.38 -5.81 -2.81
C VAL A 94 4.31 -7.19 -3.48
N LYS A 95 3.12 -7.62 -3.90
CA LYS A 95 2.92 -8.88 -4.61
C LYS A 95 3.49 -8.75 -6.02
N ARG A 96 4.26 -9.75 -6.44
CA ARG A 96 4.73 -9.89 -7.81
C ARG A 96 3.82 -10.83 -8.61
N ASN A 97 3.74 -10.64 -9.92
CA ASN A 97 3.13 -11.60 -10.83
C ASN A 97 4.11 -12.74 -11.15
N GLU A 98 3.68 -13.71 -11.96
CA GLU A 98 4.49 -14.86 -12.36
C GLU A 98 5.78 -14.50 -13.12
N LYS A 99 5.84 -13.30 -13.70
CA LYS A 99 7.01 -12.79 -14.42
C LYS A 99 7.97 -11.99 -13.52
N GLY A 100 7.64 -11.82 -12.25
CA GLY A 100 8.41 -11.02 -11.30
C GLY A 100 8.10 -9.53 -11.32
N ASP A 101 7.17 -9.07 -12.17
CA ASP A 101 6.73 -7.67 -12.20
C ASP A 101 5.74 -7.37 -11.07
N TRP A 102 5.47 -6.08 -10.82
CA TRP A 102 4.42 -5.65 -9.91
C TRP A 102 3.06 -6.26 -10.31
N ALA A 103 2.40 -6.98 -9.40
CA ALA A 103 1.09 -7.56 -9.70
C ALA A 103 0.01 -6.48 -9.88
N LEU A 104 0.16 -5.35 -9.19
CA LEU A 104 -0.69 -4.18 -9.33
C LEU A 104 0.18 -2.91 -9.26
N ILE A 105 -0.01 -2.02 -10.22
CA ILE A 105 0.67 -0.72 -10.30
C ILE A 105 -0.36 0.34 -10.68
N LEU A 106 -0.36 1.45 -9.93
CA LEU A 106 -1.22 2.60 -10.19
C LEU A 106 -0.34 3.83 -10.46
N PRO A 107 -0.63 4.60 -11.52
CA PRO A 107 0.13 5.80 -11.80
C PRO A 107 -0.17 6.88 -10.77
N GLY A 108 0.83 7.71 -10.45
CA GLY A 108 0.70 8.75 -9.43
C GLY A 108 -0.25 9.89 -9.77
N ASN A 109 -0.80 9.96 -10.98
CA ASN A 109 -1.87 10.90 -11.37
C ASN A 109 -3.28 10.29 -11.25
N SER A 110 -3.38 9.05 -10.74
CA SER A 110 -4.65 8.35 -10.62
C SER A 110 -5.55 8.95 -9.54
N GLN A 111 -6.88 8.83 -9.75
CA GLN A 111 -7.91 9.21 -8.77
C GLN A 111 -8.14 8.11 -7.71
N HIS A 112 -7.51 6.94 -7.84
CA HIS A 112 -7.65 5.87 -6.86
C HIS A 112 -7.22 6.35 -5.48
N VAL A 113 -8.08 6.07 -4.50
CA VAL A 113 -7.81 6.34 -3.08
C VAL A 113 -7.03 5.17 -2.51
N VAL A 114 -5.90 5.49 -1.88
CA VAL A 114 -5.08 4.55 -1.12
C VAL A 114 -5.00 5.02 0.33
N TYR A 115 -4.97 4.08 1.27
CA TYR A 115 -4.77 4.36 2.67
C TYR A 115 -3.27 4.37 2.93
N LEU A 116 -2.67 5.55 3.08
CA LEU A 116 -1.23 5.73 3.22
C LEU A 116 -0.87 6.13 4.66
N ASN A 117 0.22 5.56 5.18
CA ASN A 117 0.79 5.99 6.45
C ASN A 117 2.03 6.86 6.20
N THR A 118 1.80 8.17 6.07
CA THR A 118 2.84 9.16 5.78
C THR A 118 3.81 9.39 6.95
N ARG A 119 3.54 8.82 8.13
CA ARG A 119 4.46 8.85 9.29
C ARG A 119 5.43 7.68 9.29
N GLN A 120 5.15 6.62 8.53
CA GLN A 120 5.99 5.42 8.42
C GLN A 120 6.80 5.40 7.11
N GLN A 121 7.34 6.56 6.72
CA GLN A 121 8.18 6.67 5.54
C GLN A 121 9.44 5.82 5.69
N GLN A 122 9.93 5.28 4.58
CA GLN A 122 11.14 4.47 4.55
C GLN A 122 12.05 5.01 3.47
N GLU A 123 13.32 5.18 3.80
CA GLU A 123 14.36 5.48 2.83
C GLU A 123 14.62 4.25 1.94
N ILE A 124 14.86 4.50 0.66
CA ILE A 124 15.30 3.52 -0.32
C ILE A 124 16.55 4.03 -1.01
N ASP A 125 17.51 3.14 -1.22
CA ASP A 125 18.69 3.46 -2.02
C ASP A 125 18.28 3.64 -3.49
N ILE A 126 18.44 4.85 -4.00
CA ILE A 126 18.16 5.24 -5.38
C ILE A 126 19.40 5.23 -6.26
N TYR A 127 20.61 5.18 -5.68
CA TYR A 127 21.87 5.26 -6.40
C TYR A 127 22.27 3.90 -6.99
N HIS A 128 21.92 2.80 -6.33
CA HIS A 128 22.09 1.45 -6.91
C HIS A 128 21.21 1.18 -8.14
N LEU A 129 20.13 1.95 -8.34
CA LEU A 129 19.17 1.74 -9.44
C LEU A 129 19.56 2.46 -10.74
N THR A 130 20.50 3.43 -10.67
CA THR A 130 20.95 4.22 -11.83
C THR A 130 22.27 3.76 -12.44
N GLY A 131 22.91 2.71 -11.90
CA GLY A 131 24.11 2.11 -12.50
C GLY A 131 25.32 3.05 -12.58
N MET A 132 25.45 3.96 -11.61
CA MET A 132 26.66 4.78 -11.41
C MET A 132 27.37 4.37 -10.13
#